data_AF-A0A838EG14-F1
#
_entry.id   AF-A0A838EG14-F1
#
_cell.length_a   1.000
_cell.length_b   1.000
_cell.length_c   1.000
_cell.angle_alpha   90.00
_cell.angle_beta   90.00
_cell.angle_gamma   90.00
#
_symmetry.space_group_name_H-M   'P 1'
#
loop_
_entity.id
_entity.type
_entity.pdbx_description
1 polymer ?
#
loop_
_entity_poly.entity_id
_entity_poly.type
_entity_poly.pdbx_seq_one_letter_code
_entity_poly.pdbx_strand_id
1 'polypeptide(L)'
;MNVSTFEKLQELFLHDMQELSQIHRRRWYIWPMARIVKEEHLGRCCYLAEEFLSPSDLCALKQKIGLSERQWRLYKVKVSGQ
;
A
#
# COMPACT_ATOMS: atom_id res chain seq x y z
N MET A 1 -14.24 -12.98 10.65
CA MET A 1 -13.64 -12.24 9.51
C MET A 1 -14.51 -11.03 9.20
N ASN A 2 -13.99 -9.81 9.31
CA ASN A 2 -14.70 -8.63 8.82
C ASN A 2 -14.39 -8.48 7.33
N VAL A 3 -15.16 -9.16 6.48
CA VAL A 3 -15.00 -9.18 5.01
C VAL A 3 -14.88 -7.76 4.46
N SER A 4 -15.59 -6.81 5.07
CA SER A 4 -15.55 -5.39 4.69
C SER A 4 -14.18 -4.73 4.87
N THR A 5 -13.36 -5.14 5.86
CA THR A 5 -12.03 -4.58 6.08
C THR A 5 -11.05 -5.07 5.03
N PHE A 6 -11.12 -6.36 4.67
CA PHE A 6 -10.28 -6.95 3.64
C PHE A 6 -10.53 -6.28 2.28
N GLU A 7 -11.79 -6.15 1.87
CA GLU A 7 -12.17 -5.55 0.58
C GLU A 7 -11.75 -4.08 0.50
N LYS A 8 -12.01 -3.29 1.55
CA LYS A 8 -11.58 -1.88 1.60
C LYS A 8 -10.07 -1.74 1.50
N LEU A 9 -9.31 -2.56 2.24
CA LEU A 9 -7.85 -2.51 2.15
C LEU A 9 -7.37 -2.89 0.75
N GLN A 10 -7.95 -3.94 0.15
CA GLN A 10 -7.62 -4.34 -1.22
C GLN A 10 -7.87 -3.21 -2.22
N GLU A 11 -9.02 -2.54 -2.15
CA GLU A 11 -9.35 -1.40 -3.02
C GLU A 11 -8.35 -0.25 -2.84
N LEU A 12 -8.05 0.14 -1.59
CA LEU A 12 -7.10 1.21 -1.29
C LEU A 12 -5.71 0.91 -1.84
N PHE A 13 -5.22 -0.32 -1.64
CA PHE A 13 -3.92 -0.75 -2.17
C PHE A 13 -3.88 -0.68 -3.70
N LEU A 14 -4.89 -1.24 -4.38
CA LEU A 14 -4.93 -1.27 -5.85
C LEU A 14 -4.97 0.15 -6.43
N HIS A 15 -5.79 1.02 -5.85
CA HIS A 15 -5.92 2.41 -6.26
C HIS A 15 -4.57 3.15 -6.17
N ASP A 16 -3.95 3.14 -5.00
CA ASP A 16 -2.73 3.92 -4.78
C ASP A 16 -1.52 3.37 -5.53
N MET A 17 -1.42 2.05 -5.69
CA MET A 17 -0.38 1.45 -6.54
C MET A 17 -0.57 1.80 -8.02
N GLN A 18 -1.82 1.85 -8.50
CA GLN A 18 -2.10 2.27 -9.87
C GLN A 18 -1.69 3.73 -10.07
N GLU A 19 -2.01 4.62 -9.13
CA GLU A 19 -1.60 6.03 -9.19
C GLU A 19 -0.09 6.20 -9.11
N LEU A 20 0.60 5.48 -8.22
CA LEU A 20 2.07 5.48 -8.17
C LEU A 20 2.67 5.01 -9.50
N SER A 21 2.12 3.95 -10.10
CA SER A 21 2.58 3.50 -11.42
C SER A 21 2.39 4.58 -12.49
N GLN A 22 1.31 5.36 -12.42
CA GLN A 22 1.09 6.47 -13.37
C GLN A 22 2.08 7.61 -13.13
N ILE A 23 2.35 7.97 -11.88
CA ILE A 23 3.35 8.98 -11.52
C ILE A 23 4.73 8.58 -12.05
N HIS A 24 5.13 7.31 -11.86
CA HIS A 24 6.41 6.80 -12.36
C HIS A 24 6.51 6.83 -13.89
N ARG A 25 5.43 6.48 -14.60
CA ARG A 25 5.40 6.47 -16.07
C ARG A 25 5.48 7.88 -16.67
N ARG A 26 4.87 8.87 -16.03
CA ARG A 26 4.74 10.21 -16.59
C ARG A 26 6.04 11.04 -16.56
N ARG A 27 7.12 10.58 -15.89
CA ARG A 27 8.47 11.21 -15.83
C ARG A 27 8.51 12.73 -15.57
N TRP A 28 7.39 13.34 -15.15
CA TRP A 28 7.34 14.76 -14.85
C TRP A 28 7.95 14.98 -13.47
N TYR A 29 9.09 15.68 -13.45
CA TYR A 29 9.88 16.04 -12.27
C TYR A 29 9.10 16.78 -11.16
N ILE A 30 7.84 17.14 -11.38
CA ILE A 30 7.05 18.09 -10.57
C ILE A 30 6.17 17.40 -9.50
N TRP A 31 6.10 16.06 -9.47
CA TRP A 31 5.24 15.31 -8.54
C TRP A 31 5.93 14.57 -7.37
N PRO A 32 7.11 14.97 -6.84
CA PRO A 32 7.70 14.32 -5.67
C PRO A 32 6.72 14.22 -4.49
N MET A 33 5.94 15.28 -4.24
CA MET A 33 5.00 15.32 -3.11
C MET A 33 3.84 14.33 -3.28
N ALA A 34 3.25 14.25 -4.47
CA ALA A 34 2.16 13.29 -4.71
C ALA A 34 2.66 11.84 -4.58
N ARG A 35 3.89 11.56 -5.04
CA ARG A 35 4.52 10.27 -4.82
C ARG A 35 4.70 9.97 -3.33
N ILE A 36 5.25 10.91 -2.56
CA ILE A 36 5.48 10.74 -1.13
C ILE A 36 4.17 10.48 -0.39
N VAL A 37 3.13 11.29 -0.64
CA VAL A 37 1.80 11.12 -0.04
C VAL A 37 1.24 9.71 -0.30
N LYS A 38 1.41 9.20 -1.52
CA LYS A 38 0.94 7.85 -1.88
C LYS A 38 1.78 6.74 -1.26
N GLU A 39 3.10 6.88 -1.24
CA GLU A 39 4.01 5.95 -0.56
C GLU A 39 3.73 5.89 0.95
N GLU A 40 3.45 7.03 1.59
CA GLU A 40 3.05 7.11 3.00
C GLU A 40 1.68 6.47 3.26
N HIS A 41 0.69 6.74 2.41
CA HIS A 41 -0.65 6.18 2.58
C HIS A 41 -0.63 4.65 2.45
N LEU A 42 0.12 4.11 1.47
CA LEU A 42 0.36 2.66 1.37
C LEU A 42 1.02 2.09 2.61
N GLY A 43 1.99 2.81 3.20
CA GLY A 43 2.61 2.38 4.45
C GLY A 43 1.62 2.33 5.61
N ARG A 44 0.71 3.31 5.73
CA ARG A 44 -0.37 3.29 6.75
C ARG A 44 -1.32 2.11 6.53
N CYS A 45 -1.71 1.85 5.28
CA CYS A 45 -2.50 0.68 4.93
C CYS A 45 -1.79 -0.64 5.31
N CYS A 46 -0.46 -0.72 5.20
CA CYS A 46 0.29 -1.89 5.65
C CYS A 46 0.15 -2.11 7.17
N TYR A 47 0.26 -1.07 7.99
CA TYR A 47 0.05 -1.17 9.44
C TYR A 47 -1.38 -1.57 9.79
N LEU A 48 -2.38 -0.94 9.17
CA LEU A 48 -3.79 -1.27 9.38
C LEU A 48 -4.08 -2.73 8.97
N ALA A 49 -3.51 -3.20 7.87
CA ALA A 49 -3.69 -4.58 7.46
C ALA A 49 -3.11 -5.58 8.47
N GLU A 50 -1.95 -5.29 9.06
CA GLU A 50 -1.36 -6.13 10.12
C GLU A 50 -2.17 -6.09 11.43
N GLU A 51 -2.81 -4.96 11.74
CA GLU A 51 -3.63 -4.79 12.94
C GLU A 51 -4.98 -5.51 12.82
N PHE A 52 -5.64 -5.41 11.66
CA PHE A 52 -7.03 -5.86 11.49
C PHE A 52 -7.19 -7.20 10.78
N LEU A 53 -6.17 -7.70 10.08
CA LEU A 53 -6.25 -8.98 9.37
C LEU A 53 -5.52 -10.09 10.11
N SER A 54 -6.08 -11.30 10.01
CA SER A 54 -5.38 -12.50 10.44
C SER A 54 -4.13 -12.74 9.56
N PRO A 55 -3.13 -13.51 10.02
CA PRO A 55 -1.97 -13.82 9.18
C PRO A 55 -2.30 -14.47 7.84
N SER A 56 -3.35 -15.31 7.78
CA SER A 56 -3.82 -15.91 6.53
C SER A 56 -4.45 -14.89 5.59
N ASP A 57 -5.29 -13.99 6.13
CA ASP A 57 -5.92 -12.94 5.33
C ASP A 57 -4.89 -11.93 4.84
N LEU A 58 -3.91 -11.57 5.67
CA LEU A 58 -2.81 -10.70 5.29
C LEU A 58 -1.97 -11.31 4.15
N CYS A 59 -1.68 -12.61 4.23
CA CYS A 59 -0.99 -13.33 3.16
C CYS A 59 -1.81 -13.33 1.87
N ALA A 60 -3.11 -13.64 1.95
CA ALA A 60 -4.01 -13.62 0.80
C ALA A 60 -4.14 -12.22 0.18
N LEU A 61 -4.20 -11.17 1.01
CA LEU A 61 -4.24 -9.78 0.56
C LEU A 61 -2.99 -9.44 -0.25
N LYS A 62 -1.80 -9.69 0.32
CA LYS A 62 -0.50 -9.42 -0.34
C LYS A 62 -0.41 -10.13 -1.70
N GLN A 63 -0.85 -11.38 -1.78
CA GLN A 63 -0.91 -12.13 -3.04
C GLN A 63 -1.86 -11.48 -4.05
N LYS A 64 -3.09 -11.13 -3.63
CA LYS A 64 -4.08 -10.49 -4.52
C LYS A 64 -3.60 -9.16 -5.09
N ILE A 65 -2.92 -8.35 -4.28
CA ILE A 65 -2.42 -7.03 -4.70
C ILE A 65 -1.01 -7.11 -5.32
N GLY A 66 -0.41 -8.30 -5.40
CA GLY A 66 0.90 -8.51 -6.02
C GLY A 66 2.07 -7.84 -5.27
N LEU A 67 1.95 -7.64 -3.95
CA LEU A 67 3.02 -7.08 -3.13
C LEU A 67 3.89 -8.18 -2.51
N SER A 68 5.20 -8.09 -2.76
CA SER A 68 6.20 -8.90 -2.06
C SER A 68 6.44 -8.40 -0.64
N GLU A 69 6.95 -9.27 0.24
CA GLU A 69 7.38 -8.89 1.60
C GLU A 69 8.45 -7.79 1.62
N ARG A 70 9.26 -7.69 0.55
CA ARG A 70 10.23 -6.61 0.41
C ARG A 70 9.52 -5.27 0.17
N GLN A 71 8.59 -5.20 -0.77
CA GLN A 71 7.83 -3.97 -1.05
C GLN A 71 6.98 -3.57 0.15
N TRP A 72 6.37 -4.55 0.83
CA TRP A 72 5.61 -4.34 2.06
C TRP A 72 6.44 -3.61 3.12
N ARG A 73 7.65 -4.11 3.42
CA ARG A 73 8.57 -3.46 4.36
C ARG A 73 9.02 -2.09 3.89
N LEU A 74 9.24 -1.90 2.59
CA LEU A 74 9.62 -0.60 2.03
C LEU A 74 8.54 0.45 2.25
N TYR A 75 7.26 0.12 2.01
CA TYR A 75 6.16 1.06 2.27
C TYR A 75 6.02 1.40 3.75
N LYS A 76 6.16 0.42 4.66
CA LYS A 76 6.09 0.69 6.11
C LYS A 76 7.14 1.71 6.57
N VAL A 77 8.38 1.60 6.08
CA VAL A 77 9.47 2.54 6.41
C VAL A 77 9.15 3.98 6.00
N LYS A 78 8.29 4.19 4.99
CA LYS A 78 7.88 5.53 4.55
C LYS A 78 7.05 6.28 5.58
N VAL A 79 6.39 5.57 6.50
CA VAL A 79 5.63 6.18 7.60
C VAL A 79 6.52 6.43 8.81
N SER A 80 7.55 5.60 9.01
CA SER A 80 8.47 5.69 10.17
C SER A 80 9.60 6.71 9.99
N GLY A 81 9.66 7.41 8.86
CA GLY A 81 10.72 8.36 8.50
C GLY A 81 10.34 9.83 8.66
N GLN A 82 9.60 10.18 9.72
CA GLN A 82 9.40 11.56 10.18
C GLN A 82 10.31 11.87 11.36
#